data_AF-A0A7C5UJ77-F1
#
_entry.id   AF-A0A7C5UJ77-F1
#
_cell.length_a   1.000
_cell.length_b   1.000
_cell.length_c   1.000
_cell.angle_alpha   90.00
_cell.angle_beta   90.00
_cell.angle_gamma   90.00
#
_symmetry.space_group_name_H-M   'P 1'
#
loop_
_entity.id
_entity.type
_entity.pdbx_description
1 polymer ?
#
loop_
_entity_poly.entity_id
_entity_poly.type
_entity_poly.pdbx_seq_one_letter_code
_entity_poly.pdbx_strand_id
1 'polypeptide(L)'
;VSPNGKWLVAGGEQGIFVRSESGKASWILPKANVRSLAFHPHGQILAVGDGIGQIWLLNIAQSELVARWQAHQNAVTALAFHLNGSLLFSGSEDATLSVWDVISRSVVKRLEGWHQREIRAVAFSPDGKFAVSCSMDDRLRVWSVKDWQLLLTKEGGRNWALALAFEPSGKFLASASKDEKVKVWRVKF
;
A
#
# COMPACT_ATOMS: atom_id res chain seq x y z
N VAL A 1 -4.60 0.70 -11.84
CA VAL A 1 -4.86 -0.21 -12.99
C VAL A 1 -4.54 -1.63 -12.55
N SER A 2 -5.33 -2.63 -12.95
CA SER A 2 -5.04 -4.03 -12.63
C SER A 2 -3.79 -4.52 -13.37
N PRO A 3 -3.03 -5.48 -12.81
CA PRO A 3 -1.82 -6.02 -13.45
C PRO A 3 -2.05 -6.60 -14.86
N ASN A 4 -3.26 -7.12 -15.11
CA ASN A 4 -3.66 -7.66 -16.41
C ASN A 4 -4.23 -6.61 -17.39
N GLY A 5 -4.24 -5.32 -17.02
CA GLY A 5 -4.75 -4.23 -17.86
C GLY A 5 -6.27 -4.16 -18.01
N LYS A 6 -7.02 -5.14 -17.49
CA LYS A 6 -8.47 -5.25 -17.71
C LYS A 6 -9.32 -4.23 -16.95
N TRP A 7 -8.79 -3.68 -15.86
CA TRP A 7 -9.54 -2.84 -14.94
C TRP A 7 -8.78 -1.56 -14.60
N LEU A 8 -9.44 -0.42 -14.80
CA LEU A 8 -9.11 0.85 -14.17
C LEU A 8 -9.99 0.99 -12.93
N VAL A 9 -9.38 1.35 -11.81
CA VAL A 9 -10.10 1.60 -10.56
C VAL A 9 -9.61 2.90 -9.96
N ALA A 10 -10.55 3.72 -9.52
CA ALA A 10 -10.31 4.95 -8.80
C ALA A 10 -11.12 4.94 -7.49
N GLY A 11 -10.51 5.40 -6.41
CA GLY A 11 -11.17 5.59 -5.13
C GLY A 11 -11.41 7.08 -4.88
N GLY A 12 -12.46 7.39 -4.12
CA GLY A 12 -12.73 8.74 -3.65
C GLY A 12 -13.63 8.76 -2.43
N GLU A 13 -14.14 9.93 -2.10
CA GLU A 13 -14.99 10.15 -0.91
C GLU A 13 -16.28 9.32 -0.93
N GLN A 14 -16.79 9.01 -2.13
CA GLN A 14 -18.06 8.31 -2.33
C GLN A 14 -17.91 6.80 -2.55
N GLY A 15 -16.68 6.28 -2.52
CA GLY A 15 -16.39 4.87 -2.75
C GLY A 15 -15.49 4.62 -3.95
N ILE A 16 -15.77 3.54 -4.68
CA ILE A 16 -14.91 3.06 -5.75
C ILE A 16 -15.61 3.15 -7.10
N PHE A 17 -14.95 3.79 -8.05
CA PHE A 17 -15.29 3.78 -9.46
C PHE A 17 -14.43 2.74 -10.19
N VAL A 18 -15.09 1.84 -10.92
CA VAL A 18 -14.44 0.80 -11.73
C VAL A 18 -14.80 1.00 -13.18
N ARG A 19 -13.82 0.88 -14.07
CA ARG A 19 -14.00 0.82 -15.52
C ARG A 19 -13.26 -0.39 -16.10
N SER A 20 -13.98 -1.19 -16.86
CA SER A 20 -13.43 -2.33 -17.60
C SER A 20 -12.78 -1.89 -18.92
N GLU A 21 -11.96 -2.77 -19.50
CA GLU A 21 -11.34 -2.58 -20.82
C GLU A 21 -12.35 -2.38 -21.95
N SER A 22 -13.55 -2.97 -21.86
CA SER A 22 -14.64 -2.78 -22.83
C SER A 22 -15.36 -1.44 -22.68
N GLY A 23 -14.99 -0.62 -21.69
CA GLY A 23 -15.57 0.69 -21.44
C GLY A 23 -16.75 0.69 -20.48
N LYS A 24 -17.28 -0.47 -20.06
CA LYS A 24 -18.31 -0.53 -19.02
C LYS A 24 -17.76 0.03 -17.71
N ALA A 25 -18.51 0.95 -17.11
CA ALA A 25 -18.13 1.61 -15.86
C ALA A 25 -19.25 1.55 -14.83
N SER A 26 -18.88 1.42 -13.56
CA SER A 26 -19.83 1.34 -12.44
C SER A 26 -19.18 1.76 -11.14
N TRP A 27 -20.00 2.27 -10.23
CA TRP A 27 -19.64 2.44 -8.82
C TRP A 27 -19.89 1.14 -8.07
N ILE A 28 -18.93 0.74 -7.23
CA ILE A 28 -19.03 -0.44 -6.38
C ILE A 28 -18.76 -0.08 -4.92
N LEU A 29 -19.13 -0.98 -4.01
CA LEU A 29 -18.77 -0.87 -2.59
C LEU A 29 -17.25 -0.83 -2.39
N PRO A 30 -16.75 -0.28 -1.26
CA PRO A 30 -17.50 0.35 -0.18
C PRO A 30 -18.02 1.74 -0.52
N LYS A 31 -19.15 2.14 0.08
CA LYS A 31 -19.55 3.55 0.23
C LYS A 31 -18.78 4.14 1.42
N ALA A 32 -17.48 4.34 1.24
CA ALA A 32 -16.60 4.88 2.26
C ALA A 32 -15.62 5.85 1.61
N ASN A 33 -15.00 6.68 2.44
CA ASN A 33 -13.89 7.52 1.99
C ASN A 33 -12.68 6.62 1.71
N VAL A 34 -12.43 6.35 0.42
CA VAL A 34 -11.32 5.50 -0.01
C VAL A 34 -10.03 6.30 0.00
N ARG A 35 -9.04 5.80 0.74
CA ARG A 35 -7.75 6.47 0.96
C ARG A 35 -6.59 5.80 0.24
N SER A 36 -6.68 4.48 0.04
CA SER A 36 -5.66 3.72 -0.67
C SER A 36 -6.25 2.52 -1.39
N LEU A 37 -5.58 2.12 -2.47
CA LEU A 37 -5.96 1.00 -3.33
C LEU A 37 -4.71 0.19 -3.68
N ALA A 38 -4.81 -1.13 -3.63
CA ALA A 38 -3.76 -2.02 -4.13
C ALA A 38 -4.38 -3.23 -4.81
N PHE A 39 -3.94 -3.54 -6.04
CA PHE A 39 -4.34 -4.77 -6.70
C PHE A 39 -3.51 -5.93 -6.19
N HIS A 40 -4.17 -7.06 -5.95
CA HIS A 40 -3.50 -8.34 -5.83
C HIS A 40 -2.73 -8.65 -7.14
N PRO A 41 -1.56 -9.30 -7.10
CA PRO A 41 -0.73 -9.55 -8.29
C PRO A 41 -1.46 -10.29 -9.43
N HIS A 42 -2.41 -11.17 -9.11
CA HIS A 42 -3.25 -11.87 -10.10
C HIS A 42 -4.43 -11.03 -10.65
N GLY A 43 -4.65 -9.81 -10.15
CA GLY A 43 -5.55 -8.81 -10.73
C GLY A 43 -7.06 -9.00 -10.55
N GLN A 44 -7.51 -10.02 -9.81
CA GLN A 44 -8.92 -10.25 -9.51
C GLN A 44 -9.37 -9.57 -8.21
N ILE A 45 -8.48 -9.53 -7.22
CA ILE A 45 -8.74 -8.97 -5.89
C ILE A 45 -8.15 -7.57 -5.79
N LEU A 46 -8.91 -6.66 -5.20
CA LEU A 46 -8.49 -5.31 -4.85
C LEU A 46 -8.56 -5.14 -3.34
N ALA A 47 -7.46 -4.71 -2.73
CA ALA A 47 -7.45 -4.19 -1.37
C ALA A 47 -7.76 -2.70 -1.38
N VAL A 48 -8.59 -2.28 -0.43
CA VAL A 48 -9.09 -0.92 -0.28
C VAL A 48 -8.90 -0.51 1.16
N GLY A 49 -8.14 0.56 1.38
CA GLY A 49 -7.99 1.19 2.67
C GLY A 49 -8.92 2.38 2.77
N ASP A 50 -9.70 2.47 3.85
CA ASP A 50 -10.64 3.57 4.05
C ASP A 50 -10.18 4.60 5.10
N GLY A 51 -10.94 5.69 5.21
CA GLY A 51 -10.70 6.81 6.11
C GLY A 51 -10.90 6.52 7.59
N ILE A 52 -11.42 5.34 7.97
CA ILE A 52 -11.69 4.96 9.36
C ILE A 52 -10.86 3.74 9.80
N GLY A 53 -9.84 3.38 9.03
CA GLY A 53 -8.87 2.35 9.41
C GLY A 53 -9.27 0.92 9.04
N GLN A 54 -10.28 0.73 8.17
CA GLN A 54 -10.63 -0.60 7.68
C GLN A 54 -9.92 -0.92 6.37
N ILE A 55 -9.64 -2.22 6.21
CA ILE A 55 -9.24 -2.80 4.94
C ILE A 55 -10.39 -3.65 4.41
N TRP A 56 -10.71 -3.46 3.13
CA TRP A 56 -11.69 -4.24 2.39
C TRP A 56 -10.98 -5.01 1.28
N LEU A 57 -11.35 -6.27 1.08
CA LEU A 57 -10.95 -7.05 -0.09
C LEU A 57 -12.17 -7.24 -0.98
N LEU A 58 -12.03 -6.83 -2.24
CA LEU A 58 -13.10 -6.89 -3.22
C LEU A 58 -12.69 -7.77 -4.40
N ASN A 59 -13.61 -8.62 -4.86
CA ASN A 59 -13.50 -9.23 -6.17
C ASN A 59 -14.07 -8.27 -7.21
N ILE A 60 -13.20 -7.71 -8.05
CA ILE A 60 -13.61 -6.67 -9.01
C ILE A 60 -14.40 -7.25 -10.18
N ALA A 61 -14.11 -8.49 -10.59
CA ALA A 61 -14.84 -9.13 -11.69
C ALA A 61 -16.29 -9.45 -11.31
N GLN A 62 -16.52 -9.82 -10.04
CA GLN A 62 -17.85 -10.16 -9.51
C GLN A 62 -18.53 -8.98 -8.80
N SER A 63 -17.82 -7.87 -8.59
CA SER A 63 -18.29 -6.73 -7.79
C SER A 63 -18.72 -7.13 -6.37
N GLU A 64 -17.97 -8.05 -5.75
CA GLU A 64 -18.31 -8.69 -4.49
C GLU A 64 -17.34 -8.30 -3.37
N LEU A 65 -17.86 -8.11 -2.16
CA LEU A 65 -17.06 -7.99 -0.94
C LEU A 65 -16.60 -9.37 -0.48
N VAL A 66 -15.29 -9.63 -0.50
CA VAL A 66 -14.70 -10.88 -0.04
C VAL A 66 -14.45 -10.87 1.47
N ALA A 67 -13.93 -9.76 1.99
CA ALA A 67 -13.62 -9.61 3.40
C ALA A 67 -13.51 -8.14 3.80
N ARG A 68 -13.71 -7.87 5.09
CA ARG A 68 -13.43 -6.58 5.71
C ARG A 68 -13.01 -6.76 7.15
N TRP A 69 -12.03 -5.98 7.60
CA TRP A 69 -11.60 -5.96 9.00
C TRP A 69 -11.09 -4.59 9.42
N GLN A 70 -11.10 -4.34 10.74
CA GLN A 70 -10.47 -3.17 11.34
C GLN A 70 -8.95 -3.40 11.37
N ALA A 71 -8.20 -2.63 10.60
CA ALA A 71 -6.77 -2.79 10.46
C ALA A 71 -5.98 -1.84 11.37
N HIS A 72 -6.45 -0.59 11.42
CA HIS A 72 -5.78 0.57 12.00
C HIS A 72 -6.75 1.43 12.80
N GLN A 73 -6.26 2.34 13.63
CA GLN A 73 -7.11 3.25 14.41
C GLN A 73 -7.56 4.48 13.59
N ASN A 74 -6.75 4.88 12.63
CA ASN A 74 -7.01 5.98 11.70
C ASN A 74 -6.93 5.49 10.24
N ALA A 75 -7.12 6.41 9.29
CA ALA A 75 -7.16 6.14 7.86
C ALA A 75 -6.00 5.26 7.35
N VAL A 76 -6.33 4.25 6.54
CA VAL A 76 -5.34 3.41 5.86
C VAL A 76 -4.88 4.12 4.58
N THR A 77 -3.77 4.83 4.67
CA THR A 77 -3.23 5.70 3.62
C THR A 77 -2.38 4.98 2.59
N ALA A 78 -1.90 3.77 2.91
CA ALA A 78 -1.02 3.05 2.01
C ALA A 78 -1.27 1.54 2.09
N LEU A 79 -1.28 0.90 0.93
CA LEU A 79 -1.43 -0.55 0.78
C LEU A 79 -0.50 -1.06 -0.31
N ALA A 80 0.10 -2.22 -0.10
CA ALA A 80 0.85 -2.94 -1.12
C ALA A 80 0.72 -4.45 -0.92
N PHE A 81 0.42 -5.19 -1.99
CA PHE A 81 0.53 -6.64 -1.97
C PHE A 81 1.96 -7.07 -2.24
N HIS A 82 2.40 -8.13 -1.56
CA HIS A 82 3.60 -8.83 -1.92
C HIS A 82 3.39 -9.60 -3.23
N LEU A 83 4.46 -9.84 -4.01
CA LEU A 83 4.38 -10.43 -5.35
C LEU A 83 3.78 -11.85 -5.37
N ASN A 84 3.98 -12.61 -4.29
CA ASN A 84 3.37 -13.95 -4.14
C ASN A 84 1.86 -13.90 -3.82
N GLY A 85 1.30 -12.72 -3.53
CA GLY A 85 -0.11 -12.53 -3.19
C GLY A 85 -0.52 -12.88 -1.76
N SER A 86 0.34 -13.53 -0.97
CA SER A 86 -0.03 -14.02 0.36
C SER A 86 0.00 -12.94 1.43
N LEU A 87 0.78 -11.87 1.22
CA LEU A 87 0.95 -10.79 2.19
C LEU A 87 0.39 -9.46 1.67
N LEU A 88 -0.25 -8.73 2.57
CA LEU A 88 -0.64 -7.33 2.39
C LEU A 88 0.10 -6.49 3.42
N PHE A 89 0.77 -5.44 2.97
CA PHE A 89 1.42 -4.45 3.82
C PHE A 89 0.61 -3.18 3.83
N SER A 90 0.26 -2.69 5.02
CA SER A 90 -0.56 -1.50 5.22
C SER A 90 0.16 -0.46 6.07
N GLY A 91 -0.12 0.80 5.78
CA GLY A 91 0.30 1.96 6.56
C GLY A 91 -0.85 2.92 6.80
N SER A 92 -0.79 3.64 7.92
CA SER A 92 -1.91 4.44 8.42
C SER A 92 -1.50 5.81 8.96
N GLU A 93 -2.49 6.71 9.06
CA GLU A 93 -2.40 7.99 9.78
C GLU A 93 -2.23 7.83 11.29
N ASP A 94 -2.37 6.61 11.84
CA ASP A 94 -2.00 6.31 13.24
C ASP A 94 -0.49 6.06 13.45
N ALA A 95 0.33 6.35 12.43
CA ALA A 95 1.78 6.15 12.43
C ALA A 95 2.25 4.68 12.51
N THR A 96 1.34 3.71 12.40
CA THR A 96 1.68 2.29 12.43
C THR A 96 1.72 1.66 11.04
N LEU A 97 2.47 0.58 10.94
CA LEU A 97 2.45 -0.32 9.79
C LEU A 97 2.00 -1.71 10.26
N SER A 98 1.25 -2.42 9.42
CA SER A 98 0.83 -3.79 9.70
C SER A 98 1.03 -4.69 8.48
N VAL A 99 1.37 -5.94 8.74
CA VAL A 99 1.50 -7.00 7.74
C VAL A 99 0.44 -8.03 8.01
N TRP A 100 -0.29 -8.39 6.96
CA TRP A 100 -1.45 -9.27 7.03
C TRP A 100 -1.22 -10.47 6.14
N ASP A 101 -1.62 -11.64 6.61
CA ASP A 101 -1.84 -12.79 5.74
C ASP A 101 -3.21 -12.63 5.08
N VAL A 102 -3.23 -12.66 3.74
CA VAL A 102 -4.43 -12.37 2.94
C VAL A 102 -5.45 -13.51 3.03
N ILE A 103 -4.99 -14.75 3.20
CA ILE A 103 -5.83 -15.95 3.19
C ILE A 103 -6.53 -16.09 4.54
N SER A 104 -5.76 -16.09 5.64
CA SER A 104 -6.29 -16.22 7.00
C SER A 104 -6.88 -14.92 7.53
N ARG A 105 -6.56 -13.77 6.91
CA ARG A 105 -6.99 -12.43 7.31
C ARG A 105 -6.47 -12.05 8.70
N SER A 106 -5.34 -12.64 9.10
CA SER A 106 -4.73 -12.41 10.40
C SER A 106 -3.50 -11.50 10.30
N VAL A 107 -3.22 -10.79 11.38
CA VAL A 107 -1.98 -10.02 11.52
C VAL A 107 -0.79 -10.98 11.59
N VAL A 108 0.17 -10.81 10.68
CA VAL A 108 1.49 -11.46 10.74
C VAL A 108 2.44 -10.66 11.62
N LYS A 109 2.43 -9.33 11.47
CA LYS A 109 3.31 -8.42 12.22
C LYS A 109 2.71 -7.04 12.35
N ARG A 110 2.83 -6.43 13.54
CA ARG A 110 2.66 -4.98 13.75
C ARG A 110 4.03 -4.33 13.91
N LEU A 111 4.28 -3.25 13.20
CA LEU A 111 5.52 -2.47 13.27
C LEU A 111 5.21 -1.12 13.91
N GLU A 112 4.97 -1.16 15.22
CA GLU A 112 4.63 0.02 16.03
C GLU A 112 5.89 0.69 16.58
N GLY A 113 5.82 1.99 16.87
CA GLY A 113 6.93 2.77 17.45
C GLY A 113 8.07 3.10 16.49
N TRP A 114 8.06 2.55 15.28
CA TRP A 114 9.10 2.81 14.29
C TRP A 114 8.94 4.17 13.60
N HIS A 115 7.73 4.52 13.15
CA HIS A 115 7.42 5.85 12.66
C HIS A 115 6.72 6.66 13.76
N GLN A 116 6.99 7.96 13.81
CA GLN A 116 6.41 8.86 14.82
C GLN A 116 5.25 9.71 14.27
N ARG A 117 4.97 9.57 12.98
CA ARG A 117 3.95 10.32 12.24
C ARG A 117 3.33 9.47 11.15
N GLU A 118 2.30 10.00 10.52
CA GLU A 118 1.47 9.34 9.52
C GLU A 118 2.29 8.67 8.42
N ILE A 119 1.97 7.41 8.10
CA ILE A 119 2.53 6.73 6.95
C ILE A 119 1.91 7.32 5.68
N ARG A 120 2.73 7.51 4.64
CA ARG A 120 2.30 8.07 3.35
C ARG A 120 2.34 7.08 2.21
N ALA A 121 3.34 6.22 2.16
CA ALA A 121 3.40 5.16 1.18
C ALA A 121 4.10 3.92 1.75
N VAL A 122 3.72 2.77 1.19
CA VAL A 122 4.39 1.50 1.39
C VAL A 122 4.57 0.80 0.05
N ALA A 123 5.61 -0.01 -0.09
CA ALA A 123 5.82 -0.84 -1.27
C ALA A 123 6.63 -2.09 -0.92
N PHE A 124 6.47 -3.14 -1.72
CA PHE A 124 7.41 -4.25 -1.76
C PHE A 124 8.42 -4.05 -2.89
N SER A 125 9.64 -4.54 -2.70
CA SER A 125 10.62 -4.63 -3.78
C SER A 125 10.15 -5.65 -4.83
N PRO A 126 10.57 -5.51 -6.11
CA PRO A 126 10.17 -6.42 -7.18
C PRO A 126 10.60 -7.87 -6.96
N ASP A 127 11.68 -8.10 -6.21
CA ASP A 127 12.15 -9.44 -5.82
C ASP A 127 11.45 -9.99 -4.57
N GLY A 128 10.55 -9.21 -3.95
CA GLY A 128 9.78 -9.58 -2.76
C GLY A 128 10.57 -9.63 -1.45
N LYS A 129 11.88 -9.35 -1.48
CA LYS A 129 12.74 -9.53 -0.29
C LYS A 129 12.65 -8.37 0.69
N PHE A 130 12.27 -7.20 0.22
CA PHE A 130 12.23 -5.98 1.01
C PHE A 130 10.86 -5.34 0.96
N ALA A 131 10.47 -4.72 2.07
CA ALA A 131 9.39 -3.75 2.11
C ALA A 131 9.95 -2.39 2.43
N VAL A 132 9.29 -1.33 1.96
CA VAL A 132 9.65 0.05 2.25
C VAL A 132 8.45 0.82 2.73
N SER A 133 8.67 1.75 3.63
CA SER A 133 7.67 2.70 4.12
C SER A 133 8.24 4.10 4.15
N CYS A 134 7.42 5.11 3.85
CA CYS A 134 7.75 6.50 4.10
C CYS A 134 6.65 7.19 4.90
N SER A 135 7.04 8.17 5.71
CA SER A 135 6.17 8.85 6.67
C SER A 135 6.45 10.35 6.70
N MET A 136 5.49 11.07 7.26
CA MET A 136 5.62 12.49 7.62
C MET A 136 6.64 12.76 8.74
N ASP A 137 7.25 11.72 9.33
CA ASP A 137 8.37 11.83 10.29
C ASP A 137 9.73 12.10 9.62
N ASP A 138 9.70 12.38 8.31
CA ASP A 138 10.84 12.64 7.45
C ASP A 138 11.77 11.42 7.24
N ARG A 139 11.28 10.21 7.53
CA ARG A 139 12.03 8.96 7.39
C ARG A 139 11.44 8.05 6.34
N LEU A 140 12.35 7.40 5.60
CA LEU A 140 12.09 6.18 4.88
C LEU A 140 12.69 5.01 5.65
N ARG A 141 11.95 3.91 5.76
CA ARG A 141 12.41 2.68 6.40
C ARG A 141 12.34 1.51 5.42
N VAL A 142 13.34 0.63 5.51
CA VAL A 142 13.42 -0.60 4.74
C VAL A 142 13.40 -1.77 5.69
N TRP A 143 12.56 -2.75 5.37
CA TRP A 143 12.30 -3.93 6.16
C TRP A 143 12.69 -5.17 5.38
N SER A 144 13.28 -6.14 6.06
CA SER A 144 13.39 -7.51 5.54
C SER A 144 12.02 -8.17 5.56
N VAL A 145 11.53 -8.72 4.45
CA VAL A 145 10.23 -9.42 4.43
C VAL A 145 10.28 -10.77 5.15
N LYS A 146 11.47 -11.37 5.24
CA LYS A 146 11.67 -12.69 5.87
C LYS A 146 11.32 -12.68 7.36
N ASP A 147 11.69 -11.62 8.07
CA ASP A 147 11.61 -11.53 9.53
C ASP A 147 11.10 -10.17 10.03
N TRP A 148 10.80 -9.24 9.11
CA TRP A 148 10.32 -7.90 9.40
C TRP A 148 11.27 -7.07 10.26
N GLN A 149 12.57 -7.37 10.21
CA GLN A 149 13.60 -6.55 10.84
C GLN A 149 13.83 -5.27 10.03
N LEU A 150 14.04 -4.16 10.74
CA LEU A 150 14.47 -2.91 10.12
C LEU A 150 15.91 -3.06 9.66
N LEU A 151 16.13 -2.92 8.35
CA LEU A 151 17.46 -2.98 7.74
C LEU A 151 18.09 -1.59 7.61
N LEU A 152 17.27 -0.58 7.33
CA LEU A 152 17.76 0.74 7.01
C LEU A 152 16.73 1.81 7.36
N THR A 153 17.21 2.90 7.95
CA THR A 153 16.51 4.18 7.99
C THR A 153 17.26 5.18 7.11
N LYS A 154 16.53 5.88 6.23
CA LYS A 154 17.07 7.01 5.48
C LYS A 154 16.36 8.29 5.86
N GLU A 155 17.19 9.28 6.17
CA GLU A 155 16.78 10.66 6.38
C GLU A 155 16.75 11.39 5.08
N GLY A 156 15.71 12.20 4.95
CA GLY A 156 15.43 12.85 3.72
C GLY A 156 15.52 14.37 3.68
N GLY A 157 15.49 15.01 4.83
CA GLY A 157 15.21 16.43 4.95
C GLY A 157 13.72 16.68 5.23
N ARG A 158 13.35 17.96 5.36
CA ARG A 158 12.01 18.38 5.79
C ARG A 158 10.94 18.04 4.74
N ASN A 159 9.82 17.49 5.19
CA ASN A 159 8.61 17.17 4.42
C ASN A 159 8.73 15.95 3.48
N TRP A 160 9.25 14.83 3.98
CA TRP A 160 9.57 13.65 3.17
C TRP A 160 8.36 12.91 2.57
N ALA A 161 8.69 11.90 1.76
CA ALA A 161 7.99 11.38 0.61
C ALA A 161 6.49 11.08 0.76
N LEU A 162 5.74 11.51 -0.26
CA LEU A 162 4.34 11.18 -0.50
C LEU A 162 4.17 9.88 -1.28
N ALA A 163 5.17 9.50 -2.08
CA ALA A 163 5.09 8.34 -2.96
C ALA A 163 6.44 7.65 -3.10
N LEU A 164 6.38 6.33 -3.33
CA LEU A 164 7.52 5.44 -3.55
C LEU A 164 7.28 4.61 -4.81
N ALA A 165 8.32 4.41 -5.62
CA ALA A 165 8.26 3.54 -6.79
C ALA A 165 9.60 2.83 -7.00
N PHE A 166 9.59 1.50 -7.05
CA PHE A 166 10.75 0.74 -7.48
C PHE A 166 10.85 0.71 -9.00
N GLU A 167 12.08 0.79 -9.52
CA GLU A 167 12.39 0.34 -10.87
C GLU A 167 12.09 -1.17 -10.97
N PRO A 168 11.57 -1.69 -12.10
CA PRO A 168 11.26 -3.11 -12.27
C PRO A 168 12.38 -4.09 -11.89
N SER A 169 13.66 -3.72 -12.08
CA SER A 169 14.79 -4.57 -11.71
C SER A 169 15.14 -4.53 -10.21
N GLY A 170 14.53 -3.63 -9.45
CA GLY A 170 14.75 -3.41 -8.03
C GLY A 170 16.03 -2.63 -7.70
N LYS A 171 16.85 -2.26 -8.70
CA LYS A 171 18.13 -1.56 -8.45
C LYS A 171 17.95 -0.13 -7.97
N PHE A 172 16.82 0.49 -8.32
CA PHE A 172 16.52 1.85 -7.92
C PHE A 172 15.17 1.98 -7.25
N LEU A 173 15.12 2.84 -6.23
CA LEU A 173 13.89 3.32 -5.60
C LEU A 173 13.80 4.81 -5.87
N ALA A 174 12.66 5.27 -6.38
CA ALA A 174 12.32 6.68 -6.48
C ALA A 174 11.41 7.07 -5.31
N SER A 175 11.64 8.25 -4.76
CA SER A 175 10.81 8.86 -3.72
C SER A 175 10.47 10.30 -4.11
N ALA A 176 9.20 10.67 -4.05
CA ALA A 176 8.72 12.03 -4.32
C ALA A 176 8.28 12.71 -3.02
N SER A 177 8.79 13.91 -2.72
CA SER A 177 8.58 14.63 -1.46
C SER A 177 7.84 15.97 -1.67
N LYS A 178 7.27 16.48 -0.58
CA LYS A 178 6.68 17.83 -0.54
C LYS A 178 7.73 18.94 -0.65
N ASP A 179 9.02 18.63 -0.60
CA ASP A 179 10.11 19.58 -0.88
C ASP A 179 10.30 19.85 -2.39
N GLU A 180 9.34 19.42 -3.21
CA GLU A 180 9.33 19.54 -4.68
C GLU A 180 10.45 18.76 -5.37
N LYS A 181 11.11 17.82 -4.66
CA LYS A 181 12.17 17.00 -5.22
C LYS A 181 11.75 15.54 -5.37
N VAL A 182 12.25 14.94 -6.45
CA VAL A 182 12.32 13.50 -6.61
C VAL A 182 13.76 13.07 -6.32
N LYS A 183 13.91 12.09 -5.45
CA LYS A 183 15.20 11.48 -5.14
C LYS A 183 15.22 10.04 -5.62
N VAL A 184 16.33 9.63 -6.21
CA VAL A 184 16.55 8.27 -6.71
C VAL A 184 17.67 7.63 -5.89
N TRP A 185 17.39 6.45 -5.35
CA TRP A 185 18.27 5.72 -4.47
C TRP A 185 18.72 4.46 -5.17
N ARG A 186 20.03 4.20 -5.19
CA ARG A 186 20.51 2.88 -5.56
C ARG A 186 20.28 1.93 -4.39
N VAL A 187 19.51 0.89 -4.65
CA VAL A 187 19.18 -0.15 -3.69
C VAL A 187 20.32 -1.17 -3.69
N LYS A 188 21.02 -1.27 -2.57
CA LYS A 188 22.03 -2.30 -2.30
C LYS A 188 21.75 -2.83 -0.90
N PHE A 189 21.44 -4.11 -0.80
CA PHE A 189 21.22 -4.80 0.45
C PHE A 189 22.03 -6.09 0.45
#